data_AF-A0A3D4GZ12-F1
#
_entry.id   AF-A0A3D4GZ12-F1
#
_cell.length_a   1.000
_cell.length_b   1.000
_cell.length_c   1.000
_cell.angle_alpha   90.00
_cell.angle_beta   90.00
_cell.angle_gamma   90.00
#
_symmetry.space_group_name_H-M   'P 1'
#
loop_
_entity.id
_entity.type
_entity.pdbx_description
1 polymer ?
#
loop_
_entity_poly.entity_id
_entity_poly.type
_entity_poly.pdbx_seq_one_letter_code
_entity_poly.pdbx_strand_id
1 'polypeptide(L)'
;MKYKFPCSILIILLFGAYVAQVEAQRGRGGRRGGMGGGGNREQFQRMRGQAMALRAFPVERLWSGLSFGIEMPDSQLTIIRPIIQDAWSKRKDILEVASQDKTWNLAKEVLGGLNKEIKNKLDVLLTKDQRGKLKKLMKKTDYSKNLNSR
;
A
#
# COMPACT_ATOMS: atom_id res chain seq x y z
N MET A 1 19.73 -28.49 -16.25
CA MET A 1 18.66 -27.49 -16.42
C MET A 1 18.29 -26.93 -15.06
N LYS A 2 18.55 -25.64 -14.81
CA LYS A 2 18.24 -24.98 -13.53
C LYS A 2 16.79 -24.51 -13.58
N TYR A 3 15.88 -25.23 -12.93
CA TYR A 3 14.49 -24.79 -12.74
C TYR A 3 14.50 -23.53 -11.87
N LYS A 4 14.44 -22.36 -12.50
CA LYS A 4 14.08 -21.11 -11.83
C LYS A 4 12.57 -21.16 -11.63
N PHE A 5 12.13 -21.70 -10.49
CA PHE A 5 10.74 -21.53 -10.07
C PHE A 5 10.43 -20.03 -10.04
N PRO A 6 9.46 -19.54 -10.82
CA PRO A 6 9.14 -18.13 -10.81
C PRO A 6 8.50 -17.82 -9.44
N CYS A 7 9.14 -16.91 -8.68
CA CYS A 7 8.67 -16.46 -7.36
C CYS A 7 7.20 -15.98 -7.37
N SER A 8 6.62 -15.71 -8.54
CA SER A 8 5.22 -15.35 -8.73
C SER A 8 4.24 -16.46 -8.30
N ILE A 9 4.55 -17.75 -8.52
CA ILE A 9 3.66 -18.86 -8.14
C ILE A 9 3.56 -18.98 -6.60
N LEU A 10 4.68 -18.72 -5.91
CA LEU A 10 4.76 -18.73 -4.45
C LEU A 10 3.97 -17.56 -3.84
N ILE A 11 3.99 -16.39 -4.49
CA ILE A 11 3.21 -15.23 -4.09
C ILE A 11 1.71 -15.50 -4.29
N ILE A 12 1.28 -16.10 -5.41
CA ILE A 12 -0.13 -16.43 -5.68
C ILE A 12 -0.65 -17.44 -4.65
N LEU A 13 0.12 -18.48 -4.29
CA LEU A 13 -0.28 -19.47 -3.29
C LEU A 13 -0.37 -18.87 -1.87
N LEU A 14 0.59 -18.02 -1.49
CA LEU A 14 0.54 -17.32 -0.20
C LEU A 14 -0.61 -16.29 -0.14
N PHE A 15 -0.94 -15.67 -1.27
CA PHE A 15 -2.08 -14.77 -1.39
C PHE A 15 -3.41 -15.54 -1.29
N GLY A 16 -3.52 -16.71 -1.92
CA GLY A 16 -4.69 -17.59 -1.81
C GLY A 16 -4.96 -18.07 -0.38
N ALA A 17 -3.90 -18.46 0.34
CA ALA A 17 -4.00 -18.86 1.76
C ALA A 17 -4.42 -17.68 2.66
N TYR A 18 -3.93 -16.46 2.39
CA TYR A 18 -4.32 -15.26 3.12
C TYR A 18 -5.80 -14.88 2.86
N VAL A 19 -6.28 -15.02 1.62
CA VAL A 19 -7.68 -14.74 1.25
C VAL A 19 -8.65 -15.65 2.02
N ALA A 20 -8.36 -16.95 2.10
CA ALA A 20 -9.17 -17.90 2.85
C ALA A 20 -9.25 -17.56 4.35
N GLN A 21 -8.16 -17.07 4.93
CA GLN A 21 -8.11 -16.70 6.35
C GLN A 21 -8.85 -15.38 6.66
N VAL A 22 -8.90 -14.43 5.71
CA VAL A 22 -9.63 -13.16 5.84
C VAL A 22 -11.14 -13.36 5.63
N GLU A 23 -11.55 -14.26 4.72
CA GLU A 23 -12.97 -14.59 4.54
C GLU A 23 -13.58 -15.26 5.77
N ALA A 24 -12.81 -16.11 6.47
CA ALA A 24 -13.24 -16.72 7.74
C ALA A 24 -13.49 -15.70 8.86
N GLN A 25 -12.95 -14.48 8.78
CA GLN A 25 -13.11 -13.42 9.80
C GLN A 25 -14.22 -12.40 9.48
N ARG A 26 -14.83 -12.42 8.28
CA ARG A 26 -15.84 -11.43 7.87
C ARG A 26 -17.28 -11.73 8.29
N GLY A 27 -17.50 -12.79 9.08
CA GLY A 27 -18.81 -13.11 9.64
C GLY A 27 -19.18 -12.30 10.89
N ARG A 28 -19.38 -10.97 10.80
CA ARG A 28 -20.29 -10.17 11.68
C ARG A 28 -20.17 -8.66 11.45
N GLY A 29 -21.32 -8.00 11.26
CA GLY A 29 -21.50 -6.54 11.36
C GLY A 29 -21.67 -5.88 9.98
N GLY A 30 -22.73 -5.13 9.68
CA GLY A 30 -23.85 -4.63 10.44
C GLY A 30 -24.51 -3.55 9.57
N ARG A 31 -25.84 -3.57 9.43
CA ARG A 31 -26.63 -2.59 8.69
C ARG A 31 -26.43 -1.18 9.25
N ARG A 32 -26.14 -0.18 8.40
CA ARG A 32 -26.54 1.22 8.66
C ARG A 32 -26.70 2.01 7.34
N GLY A 33 -27.87 2.59 7.17
CA GLY A 33 -28.38 3.19 5.93
C GLY A 33 -27.78 4.53 5.52
N GLY A 34 -28.17 4.96 4.31
CA GLY A 34 -27.88 6.24 3.70
C GLY A 34 -28.46 6.30 2.29
N MET A 35 -29.50 7.10 2.12
CA MET A 35 -30.36 7.29 0.95
C MET A 35 -29.65 8.19 -0.10
N GLY A 36 -29.69 7.81 -1.39
CA GLY A 36 -29.26 8.69 -2.49
C GLY A 36 -28.74 7.96 -3.74
N GLY A 37 -29.40 8.18 -4.89
CA GLY A 37 -28.84 7.96 -6.24
C GLY A 37 -28.86 6.52 -6.76
N GLY A 38 -30.03 6.08 -7.24
CA GLY A 38 -30.17 4.86 -8.03
C GLY A 38 -29.48 5.02 -9.39
N GLY A 39 -28.45 4.21 -9.63
CA GLY A 39 -27.76 4.16 -10.93
C GLY A 39 -26.25 4.34 -10.85
N ASN A 40 -25.57 3.61 -9.94
CA ASN A 40 -24.15 3.18 -10.00
C ASN A 40 -23.52 2.92 -8.63
N ARG A 41 -24.29 2.45 -7.63
CA ARG A 41 -23.77 2.15 -6.29
C ARG A 41 -22.56 1.18 -6.33
N GLU A 42 -22.60 0.18 -7.21
CA GLU A 42 -21.49 -0.76 -7.39
C GLU A 42 -20.28 -0.12 -8.08
N GLN A 43 -20.48 0.66 -9.14
CA GLN A 43 -19.38 1.36 -9.81
C GLN A 43 -18.73 2.38 -8.89
N PHE A 44 -19.52 3.12 -8.10
CA PHE A 44 -19.03 4.03 -7.08
C PHE A 44 -18.23 3.31 -6.00
N GLN A 45 -18.69 2.15 -5.53
CA GLN A 45 -17.95 1.33 -4.58
C GLN A 45 -16.62 0.84 -5.17
N ARG A 46 -16.59 0.43 -6.44
CA ARG A 46 -15.36 0.01 -7.12
C ARG A 46 -14.37 1.16 -7.29
N MET A 47 -14.82 2.31 -7.77
CA MET A 47 -13.99 3.53 -7.89
C MET A 47 -13.42 3.94 -6.53
N ARG A 48 -14.24 3.89 -5.48
CA ARG A 48 -13.80 4.19 -4.11
C ARG A 48 -12.76 3.18 -3.63
N GLY A 49 -12.99 1.89 -3.85
CA GLY A 49 -12.05 0.82 -3.50
C GLY A 49 -10.71 0.99 -4.20
N GLN A 50 -10.73 1.24 -5.50
CA GLN A 50 -9.54 1.51 -6.31
C GLN A 50 -8.76 2.72 -5.78
N ALA A 51 -9.46 3.84 -5.54
CA ALA A 51 -8.83 5.04 -4.98
C ALA A 51 -8.22 4.80 -3.59
N MET A 52 -8.83 3.96 -2.75
CA MET A 52 -8.25 3.59 -1.46
C MET A 52 -7.02 2.69 -1.61
N ALA A 53 -7.07 1.70 -2.51
CA ALA A 53 -5.96 0.77 -2.74
C ALA A 53 -4.71 1.53 -3.24
N LEU A 54 -4.87 2.40 -4.23
CA LEU A 54 -3.78 3.23 -4.77
C LEU A 54 -3.11 4.12 -3.71
N ARG A 55 -3.88 4.55 -2.70
CA ARG A 55 -3.41 5.39 -1.58
C ARG A 55 -2.87 4.59 -0.40
N ALA A 56 -3.13 3.29 -0.30
CA ALA A 56 -2.76 2.48 0.86
C ALA A 56 -1.24 2.38 1.03
N PHE A 57 -0.50 2.40 -0.08
CA PHE A 57 0.96 2.41 -0.08
C PHE A 57 1.52 3.32 -1.18
N PRO A 58 1.76 4.61 -0.90
CA PRO A 58 2.34 5.56 -1.86
C PRO A 58 3.86 5.45 -1.86
N VAL A 59 4.37 4.34 -2.41
CA VAL A 59 5.80 3.99 -2.43
C VAL A 59 6.66 5.01 -3.19
N GLU A 60 6.11 5.67 -4.22
CA GLU A 60 6.75 6.76 -4.97
C GLU A 60 7.11 7.91 -4.04
N ARG A 61 6.14 8.29 -3.20
CA ARG A 61 6.29 9.38 -2.24
C ARG A 61 7.25 8.99 -1.12
N LEU A 62 7.18 7.74 -0.68
CA LEU A 62 8.13 7.21 0.30
C LEU A 62 9.57 7.32 -0.22
N TRP A 63 9.80 6.88 -1.46
CA TRP A 63 11.11 6.98 -2.09
C TRP A 63 11.59 8.43 -2.20
N SER A 64 10.74 9.32 -2.74
CA SER A 64 11.07 10.74 -2.86
C SER A 64 11.41 11.39 -1.51
N GLY A 65 10.67 11.06 -0.45
CA GLY A 65 10.95 11.55 0.90
C GLY A 65 12.29 11.05 1.44
N LEU A 66 12.65 9.80 1.14
CA LEU A 66 13.93 9.21 1.52
C LEU A 66 15.10 9.79 0.73
N SER A 67 14.96 9.95 -0.59
CA SER A 67 16.06 10.37 -1.46
C SER A 67 16.32 11.87 -1.49
N PHE A 68 15.29 12.69 -1.30
CA PHE A 68 15.39 14.15 -1.43
C PHE A 68 14.93 14.92 -0.19
N GLY A 69 14.07 14.33 0.63
CA GLY A 69 13.45 15.03 1.76
C GLY A 69 14.22 14.91 3.08
N ILE A 70 15.21 14.03 3.14
CA ILE A 70 15.95 13.70 4.37
C ILE A 70 17.42 13.61 4.03
N GLU A 71 18.24 14.31 4.81
CA GLU A 71 19.69 14.15 4.76
C GLU A 71 20.07 12.76 5.30
N MET A 72 20.71 11.97 4.44
CA MET A 72 21.26 10.68 4.79
C MET A 72 22.47 10.34 3.91
N PRO A 73 23.43 9.55 4.42
CA PRO A 73 24.57 9.11 3.62
C PRO A 73 24.13 8.23 2.44
N ASP A 74 24.86 8.35 1.32
CA ASP A 74 24.61 7.53 0.13
C ASP A 74 24.73 6.02 0.40
N SER A 75 25.58 5.62 1.35
CA SER A 75 25.68 4.24 1.81
C SER A 75 24.38 3.74 2.45
N GLN A 76 23.70 4.59 3.20
CA GLN A 76 22.40 4.29 3.81
C GLN A 76 21.31 4.20 2.73
N LEU A 77 21.31 5.12 1.75
CA LEU A 77 20.39 5.06 0.59
C LEU A 77 20.59 3.80 -0.25
N THR A 78 21.83 3.36 -0.40
CA THR A 78 22.17 2.15 -1.16
C THR A 78 21.59 0.90 -0.51
N ILE A 79 21.53 0.84 0.83
CA ILE A 79 20.89 -0.25 1.58
C ILE A 79 19.36 -0.19 1.46
N ILE A 80 18.78 1.01 1.48
CA ILE A 80 17.33 1.21 1.45
C ILE A 80 16.74 0.98 0.04
N ARG A 81 17.47 1.36 -1.00
CA ARG A 81 17.03 1.25 -2.41
C ARG A 81 16.44 -0.12 -2.79
N PRO A 82 17.12 -1.26 -2.56
CA PRO A 82 16.57 -2.57 -2.94
C PRO A 82 15.27 -2.92 -2.19
N ILE A 83 15.11 -2.47 -0.94
CA ILE A 83 13.88 -2.67 -0.15
C ILE A 83 12.70 -1.94 -0.80
N ILE A 84 12.93 -0.71 -1.26
CA ILE A 84 11.91 0.10 -1.92
C ILE A 84 11.61 -0.42 -3.33
N GLN A 85 12.61 -0.93 -4.07
CA GLN A 85 12.41 -1.55 -5.38
C GLN A 85 11.60 -2.86 -5.30
N ASP A 86 11.86 -3.69 -4.29
CA ASP A 86 11.06 -4.89 -4.01
C ASP A 86 9.61 -4.49 -3.67
N ALA A 87 9.43 -3.49 -2.80
CA ALA A 87 8.12 -2.98 -2.42
C ALA A 87 7.35 -2.38 -3.61
N TRP A 88 8.04 -1.70 -4.52
CA TRP A 88 7.48 -1.19 -5.78
C TRP A 88 6.91 -2.33 -6.63
N SER A 89 7.72 -3.37 -6.83
CA SER A 89 7.37 -4.52 -7.66
C SER A 89 6.15 -5.25 -7.09
N LYS A 90 6.18 -5.56 -5.79
CA LYS A 90 5.03 -6.16 -5.08
C LYS A 90 3.77 -5.31 -5.17
N ARG A 91 3.89 -3.98 -5.01
CA ARG A 91 2.74 -3.08 -5.16
C ARG A 91 2.16 -3.16 -6.56
N LYS A 92 3.01 -3.17 -7.60
CA LYS A 92 2.56 -3.28 -8.98
C LYS A 92 1.77 -4.57 -9.20
N ASP A 93 2.31 -5.71 -8.75
CA ASP A 93 1.68 -7.01 -8.89
C ASP A 93 0.32 -7.07 -8.17
N ILE A 94 0.23 -6.54 -6.94
CA ILE A 94 -1.03 -6.48 -6.18
C ILE A 94 -2.08 -5.65 -6.91
N LEU A 95 -1.69 -4.50 -7.48
CA LEU A 95 -2.62 -3.62 -8.20
C LEU A 95 -3.05 -4.22 -9.53
N GLU A 96 -2.18 -4.97 -10.20
CA GLU A 96 -2.50 -5.69 -11.43
C GLU A 96 -3.54 -6.79 -11.17
N VAL A 97 -3.33 -7.63 -10.16
CA VAL A 97 -4.31 -8.65 -9.72
C VAL A 97 -5.63 -8.00 -9.33
N ALA A 98 -5.60 -6.90 -8.56
CA ALA A 98 -6.80 -6.19 -8.15
C ALA A 98 -7.60 -5.62 -9.32
N SER A 99 -6.90 -5.20 -10.38
CA SER A 99 -7.50 -4.71 -11.62
C SER A 99 -8.19 -5.82 -12.40
N GLN A 100 -7.56 -7.00 -12.50
CA GLN A 100 -8.09 -8.16 -13.21
C GLN A 100 -9.30 -8.75 -12.48
N ASP A 101 -9.17 -8.99 -11.17
CA ASP A 101 -10.18 -9.71 -10.37
C ASP A 101 -11.22 -8.77 -9.73
N LYS A 102 -11.07 -7.45 -9.92
CA LYS A 102 -11.91 -6.40 -9.31
C LYS A 102 -11.90 -6.43 -7.77
N THR A 103 -10.82 -6.90 -7.17
CA THR A 103 -10.65 -7.12 -5.72
C THR A 103 -9.97 -5.94 -4.99
N TRP A 104 -10.35 -4.71 -5.34
CA TRP A 104 -9.69 -3.49 -4.82
C TRP A 104 -9.69 -3.34 -3.28
N ASN A 105 -10.73 -3.84 -2.60
CA ASN A 105 -10.78 -3.79 -1.13
C ASN A 105 -9.73 -4.69 -0.48
N LEU A 106 -9.50 -5.88 -1.06
CA LEU A 106 -8.45 -6.79 -0.62
C LEU A 106 -7.07 -6.18 -0.91
N ALA A 107 -6.90 -5.62 -2.11
CA ALA A 107 -5.67 -4.94 -2.50
C ALA A 107 -5.30 -3.82 -1.51
N LYS A 108 -6.28 -3.03 -1.05
CA LYS A 108 -6.09 -2.02 0.00
C LYS A 108 -5.55 -2.64 1.30
N GLU A 109 -6.10 -3.76 1.75
CA GLU A 109 -5.66 -4.44 2.98
C GLU A 109 -4.23 -4.94 2.84
N VAL A 110 -3.92 -5.62 1.73
CA VAL A 110 -2.57 -6.15 1.48
C VAL A 110 -1.54 -5.04 1.32
N LEU A 111 -1.85 -3.98 0.56
CA LEU A 111 -0.98 -2.81 0.43
C LEU A 111 -0.79 -2.09 1.77
N GLY A 112 -1.83 -2.05 2.61
CA GLY A 112 -1.73 -1.55 3.97
C GLY A 112 -0.77 -2.37 4.84
N GLY A 113 -0.78 -3.70 4.70
CA GLY A 113 0.18 -4.62 5.32
C GLY A 113 1.61 -4.39 4.83
N LEU A 114 1.80 -4.35 3.51
CA LEU A 114 3.10 -4.07 2.88
C LEU A 114 3.66 -2.72 3.35
N ASN A 115 2.83 -1.67 3.41
CA ASN A 115 3.24 -0.35 3.93
C ASN A 115 3.74 -0.44 5.39
N LYS A 116 3.07 -1.21 6.25
CA LYS A 116 3.52 -1.42 7.64
C LYS A 116 4.85 -2.17 7.69
N GLU A 117 4.99 -3.24 6.91
CA GLU A 117 6.23 -4.01 6.82
C GLU A 117 7.42 -3.13 6.42
N ILE A 118 7.25 -2.34 5.35
CA ILE A 118 8.30 -1.44 4.88
C ILE A 118 8.61 -0.36 5.91
N LYS A 119 7.60 0.20 6.59
CA LYS A 119 7.83 1.13 7.70
C LYS A 119 8.65 0.51 8.83
N ASN A 120 8.34 -0.73 9.23
CA ASN A 120 9.10 -1.42 10.27
C ASN A 120 10.56 -1.66 9.85
N LYS A 121 10.80 -2.03 8.58
CA LYS A 121 12.17 -2.16 8.04
C LYS A 121 12.91 -0.82 8.06
N LEU A 122 12.25 0.25 7.61
CA LEU A 122 12.81 1.59 7.65
C LEU A 122 13.03 2.09 9.08
N ASP A 123 12.22 1.67 10.06
CA ASP A 123 12.37 2.09 11.44
C ASP A 123 13.67 1.57 12.09
N VAL A 124 14.18 0.43 11.60
CA VAL A 124 15.48 -0.12 12.00
C VAL A 124 16.63 0.59 11.30
N LEU A 125 16.43 0.97 10.03
CA LEU A 125 17.48 1.56 9.20
C LEU A 125 17.66 3.06 9.38
N LEU A 126 16.62 3.78 9.82
CA LEU A 126 16.63 5.23 9.96
C LEU A 126 16.87 5.67 11.41
N THR A 127 17.60 6.77 11.59
CA THR A 127 17.77 7.39 12.89
C THR A 127 16.45 7.99 13.40
N LYS A 128 16.38 8.33 14.70
CA LYS A 128 15.19 8.97 15.28
C LYS A 128 14.83 10.29 14.58
N ASP A 129 15.82 11.11 14.23
CA ASP A 129 15.60 12.38 13.52
C ASP A 129 15.08 12.15 12.09
N GLN A 130 15.73 11.25 11.34
CA GLN A 130 15.32 10.90 9.97
C GLN A 130 13.87 10.37 9.94
N ARG A 131 13.49 9.50 10.89
CA ARG A 131 12.11 9.02 11.04
C ARG A 131 11.12 10.16 11.31
N GLY A 132 11.51 11.11 12.16
CA GLY A 132 10.70 12.30 12.46
C GLY A 132 10.45 13.15 11.20
N LYS A 133 11.51 13.42 10.43
CA LYS A 133 11.44 14.14 9.16
C LYS A 133 10.57 13.40 8.13
N LEU A 134 10.78 12.09 7.96
CA LEU A 134 9.97 11.26 7.05
C LEU A 134 8.48 11.32 7.40
N LYS A 135 8.15 11.17 8.70
CA LYS A 135 6.76 11.22 9.17
C LYS A 135 6.11 12.58 8.92
N LYS A 136 6.85 13.67 9.07
CA LYS A 136 6.36 15.03 8.76
C LYS A 136 6.08 15.19 7.26
N LEU A 137 7.00 14.75 6.39
CA LEU A 137 6.80 14.80 4.93
C LEU A 137 5.57 14.00 4.49
N MET A 138 5.42 12.81 5.07
CA MET A 138 4.27 11.95 4.75
C MET A 138 2.94 12.55 5.23
N LYS A 139 2.90 13.26 6.37
CA LYS A 139 1.69 13.90 6.91
C LYS A 139 1.33 15.23 6.24
N LYS A 140 2.31 16.08 5.91
CA LYS A 140 2.08 17.45 5.39
C LYS A 140 1.28 17.46 4.09
N THR A 141 1.41 16.39 3.31
CA THR A 141 0.75 16.26 2.01
C THR A 141 -0.74 15.88 2.14
N ASP A 142 -1.15 15.24 3.24
CA ASP A 142 -2.58 14.99 3.53
C ASP A 142 -3.31 16.27 3.97
N TYR A 143 -2.61 17.24 4.56
CA TYR A 143 -3.18 18.53 4.99
C TYR A 143 -3.49 19.50 3.84
N SER A 144 -2.74 19.46 2.73
CA SER A 144 -2.99 20.36 1.57
C SER A 144 -4.37 20.15 0.91
N LYS A 145 -5.02 19.00 1.15
CA LYS A 145 -6.35 18.70 0.62
C LYS A 145 -7.50 19.33 1.41
N ASN A 146 -7.27 19.77 2.65
CA ASN A 146 -8.29 20.41 3.48
C ASN A 146 -8.32 21.95 3.35
N LEU A 147 -7.37 22.54 2.62
CA LEU A 147 -7.31 23.99 2.37
C LEU A 147 -8.03 24.41 1.08
N ASN A 148 -8.27 23.49 0.14
CA ASN A 148 -9.03 23.75 -1.10
C ASN A 148 -10.51 23.33 -1.01
N SER A 149 -11.01 23.12 0.21
CA SER A 149 -12.41 22.78 0.48
C SER A 149 -13.10 23.80 1.39
N ARG A 150 -12.62 25.05 1.39
CA ARG A 150 -13.27 26.20 2.00
C ARG A 150 -13.71 27.16 0.91
#